data_AF-A0AAU1STC2-F1
#
_entry.id   AF-A0AAU1STC2-F1
#
_cell.length_a   1.000
_cell.length_b   1.000
_cell.length_c   1.000
_cell.angle_alpha   90.00
_cell.angle_beta   90.00
_cell.angle_gamma   90.00
#
_symmetry.space_group_name_H-M   'P 1'
#
loop_
_entity.id
_entity.type
_entity.pdbx_description
1 polymer ?
#
loop_
_entity_poly.entity_id
_entity_poly.type
_entity_poly.pdbx_seq_one_letter_code
_entity_poly.pdbx_strand_id
1 'polypeptide(L)'
;MQFHDSMISLVGNTPLVRLNSVTEGIQATVLAKVEYFNPGGSVKDRIALRMIEAAEESGALKPGGTIVEPTSGNTGVGLAIVAQQKGYKCIFVCPDKVSTDKINVMRAYGAEVVVCPTAVDPEHPDSYYNVSDRLVRETPGAWKPDQYSNPNNPLSHYHSTGPELWEQTEGEITHFVAGVGTGGTISGTGRYLKDVSEGRVQVIGADPEGSVYSGGSGRPYLVEGVGEDFWPTAYDRTVADEIVAVSDKDSFQMTRRLAKEEGLLVGGSCGMAVVAALRVAERLGPDDVVVVLLPDSGRGYLSKIFNDEWMADYGFLADTGTSARVGDVLQDKEGGALPSLVHMHPEETVGEAIEVLREYGVSQMPIVKPGAGHPDVMAAEVIGSVVERELLDALFTQRASLGDPLEKHMSAPLPQVGSGEPVEDLMSVLGSADAAIVLVEGKPKGVVSRQDLLAFLAKSGGK
;
A
#
# COMPACT_ATOMS: atom_id res chain seq x y z
N MET A 1 41.22 -14.93 -3.47
CA MET A 1 39.85 -15.49 -3.46
C MET A 1 38.92 -14.37 -3.05
N GLN A 2 37.82 -14.14 -3.77
CA GLN A 2 36.77 -13.19 -3.37
C GLN A 2 35.68 -13.99 -2.66
N PHE A 3 35.43 -13.70 -1.39
CA PHE A 3 34.40 -14.35 -0.55
C PHE A 3 33.92 -13.36 0.52
N HIS A 4 32.73 -13.61 1.08
CA HIS A 4 32.09 -12.79 2.11
C HIS A 4 31.91 -13.60 3.39
N ASP A 5 32.19 -13.01 4.54
CA ASP A 5 32.10 -13.69 5.85
C ASP A 5 30.67 -13.80 6.37
N SER A 6 29.76 -12.96 5.88
CA SER A 6 28.36 -12.96 6.31
C SER A 6 27.41 -12.45 5.22
N MET A 7 26.15 -12.84 5.30
CA MET A 7 25.11 -12.33 4.41
C MET A 7 24.93 -10.82 4.55
N ILE A 8 25.03 -10.27 5.76
CA ILE A 8 24.85 -8.82 5.97
C ILE A 8 25.95 -7.97 5.33
N SER A 9 27.12 -8.55 5.04
CA SER A 9 28.18 -7.85 4.28
C SER A 9 27.84 -7.65 2.79
N LEU A 10 26.78 -8.30 2.30
CA LEU A 10 26.25 -8.13 0.94
C LEU A 10 25.12 -7.08 0.88
N VAL A 11 24.80 -6.42 1.99
CA VAL A 11 23.86 -5.29 1.98
C VAL A 11 24.51 -4.12 1.22
N GLY A 12 23.76 -3.57 0.27
CA GLY A 12 24.22 -2.51 -0.63
C GLY A 12 24.84 -3.02 -1.92
N ASN A 13 25.50 -2.11 -2.65
CA ASN A 13 26.12 -2.38 -3.96
C ASN A 13 25.16 -3.04 -4.95
N THR A 14 23.88 -2.66 -4.89
CA THR A 14 22.82 -3.22 -5.74
C THR A 14 22.98 -2.74 -7.19
N PRO A 15 22.55 -3.53 -8.18
CA PRO A 15 22.76 -3.19 -9.58
C PRO A 15 21.89 -2.00 -10.02
N LEU A 16 22.42 -1.27 -11.01
CA LEU A 16 21.71 -0.24 -11.75
C LEU A 16 21.42 -0.78 -13.16
N VAL A 17 20.15 -0.89 -13.52
CA VAL A 17 19.68 -1.60 -14.72
C VAL A 17 18.91 -0.64 -15.63
N ARG A 18 19.23 -0.57 -16.92
CA ARG A 18 18.46 0.24 -17.87
C ARG A 18 17.08 -0.37 -18.14
N LEU A 19 16.04 0.45 -18.08
CA LEU A 19 14.69 0.10 -18.55
C LEU A 19 14.59 0.35 -20.06
N ASN A 20 13.99 -0.57 -20.82
CA ASN A 20 14.03 -0.56 -22.29
C ASN A 20 12.63 -0.56 -22.93
N SER A 21 11.80 -1.52 -22.56
CA SER A 21 10.47 -1.73 -23.13
C SER A 21 9.45 -0.73 -22.56
N VAL A 22 9.48 -0.49 -21.25
CA VAL A 22 8.52 0.44 -20.61
C VAL A 22 8.84 1.91 -20.86
N THR A 23 10.01 2.19 -21.44
CA THR A 23 10.51 3.53 -21.79
C THR A 23 10.37 3.85 -23.27
N GLU A 24 9.59 3.07 -24.04
CA GLU A 24 9.35 3.35 -25.46
C GLU A 24 8.84 4.78 -25.68
N GLY A 25 9.50 5.54 -26.55
CA GLY A 25 9.18 6.95 -26.83
C GLY A 25 9.84 7.97 -25.89
N ILE A 26 10.48 7.54 -24.81
CA ILE A 26 11.26 8.40 -23.90
C ILE A 26 12.67 8.59 -24.46
N GLN A 27 13.13 9.85 -24.53
CA GLN A 27 14.48 10.18 -25.02
C GLN A 27 15.54 10.05 -23.93
N ALA A 28 15.20 10.43 -22.70
CA ALA A 28 16.08 10.35 -21.55
C ALA A 28 16.46 8.89 -21.21
N THR A 29 17.66 8.70 -20.67
CA THR A 29 18.06 7.39 -20.15
C THR A 29 17.39 7.14 -18.81
N VAL A 30 16.56 6.08 -18.70
CA VAL A 30 15.92 5.69 -17.43
C VAL A 30 16.57 4.42 -16.87
N LEU A 31 17.10 4.52 -15.66
CA LEU A 31 17.82 3.46 -14.96
C LEU A 31 17.10 3.09 -13.65
N ALA A 32 16.96 1.80 -13.39
CA ALA A 32 16.38 1.25 -12.18
C ALA A 32 17.48 0.81 -11.20
N LYS A 33 17.48 1.35 -9.99
CA LYS A 33 18.30 0.89 -8.87
C LYS A 33 17.56 -0.23 -8.15
N VAL A 34 18.03 -1.47 -8.33
CA VAL A 34 17.25 -2.68 -8.00
C VAL A 34 17.58 -3.18 -6.59
N GLU A 35 16.86 -2.67 -5.59
CA GLU A 35 17.19 -2.89 -4.18
C GLU A 35 16.83 -4.29 -3.65
N TYR A 36 16.08 -5.09 -4.40
CA TYR A 36 15.78 -6.46 -3.97
C TYR A 36 16.98 -7.41 -4.04
N PHE A 37 18.12 -6.99 -4.60
CA PHE A 37 19.37 -7.75 -4.53
C PHE A 37 20.04 -7.72 -3.16
N ASN A 38 19.55 -6.90 -2.23
CA ASN A 38 19.94 -7.02 -0.83
C ASN A 38 19.52 -8.40 -0.27
N PRO A 39 20.24 -8.98 0.72
CA PRO A 39 20.02 -10.32 1.26
C PRO A 39 18.59 -10.65 1.72
N GLY A 40 17.92 -9.69 2.33
CA GLY A 40 16.53 -9.76 2.80
C GLY A 40 15.50 -9.39 1.73
N GLY A 41 15.95 -9.02 0.53
CA GLY A 41 15.09 -8.80 -0.62
C GLY A 41 14.52 -7.39 -0.73
N SER A 42 15.08 -6.41 0.01
CA SER A 42 14.59 -5.03 -0.03
C SER A 42 15.63 -3.97 0.36
N VAL A 43 15.31 -2.71 0.05
CA VAL A 43 16.03 -1.50 0.47
C VAL A 43 16.14 -1.35 1.98
N LYS A 44 15.26 -1.99 2.76
CA LYS A 44 15.19 -1.81 4.22
C LYS A 44 16.32 -2.52 4.97
N ASP A 45 17.03 -3.43 4.31
CA ASP A 45 18.22 -4.06 4.87
C ASP A 45 19.31 -3.02 5.22
N ARG A 46 19.42 -1.96 4.41
CA ARG A 46 20.37 -0.85 4.62
C ARG A 46 20.09 -0.11 5.94
N ILE A 47 18.82 0.21 6.19
CA ILE A 47 18.43 0.93 7.39
C ILE A 47 18.56 0.02 8.62
N ALA A 48 18.22 -1.26 8.48
CA ALA A 48 18.32 -2.23 9.57
C ALA A 48 19.76 -2.39 10.04
N LEU A 49 20.69 -2.60 9.09
CA LEU A 49 22.11 -2.73 9.40
C LEU A 49 22.64 -1.47 10.10
N ARG A 50 22.40 -0.29 9.53
CA ARG A 50 22.92 0.96 10.09
C ARG A 50 22.32 1.32 11.45
N MET A 51 21.00 1.18 11.63
CA MET A 51 20.36 1.50 12.91
C MET A 51 20.91 0.59 14.03
N ILE A 52 21.14 -0.69 13.75
CA ILE A 52 21.73 -1.64 14.71
C ILE A 52 23.18 -1.24 15.01
N GLU A 53 24.02 -0.98 14.00
CA GLU A 53 25.42 -0.58 14.22
C GLU A 53 25.53 0.72 15.02
N ALA A 54 24.68 1.71 14.75
CA ALA A 54 24.64 2.94 15.54
C ALA A 54 24.16 2.71 16.99
N ALA A 55 23.24 1.77 17.19
CA ALA A 55 22.77 1.39 18.53
C ALA A 55 23.85 0.62 19.31
N GLU A 56 24.65 -0.19 18.63
CA GLU A 56 25.83 -0.85 19.20
C GLU A 56 26.88 0.19 19.62
N GLU A 57 27.22 1.12 18.74
CA GLU A 57 28.24 2.17 18.98
C GLU A 57 27.84 3.10 20.13
N SER A 58 26.58 3.51 20.20
CA SER A 58 26.06 4.35 21.28
C SER A 58 25.82 3.60 22.59
N GLY A 59 25.86 2.26 22.57
CA GLY A 59 25.56 1.40 23.72
C GLY A 59 24.06 1.29 24.04
N ALA A 60 23.19 1.79 23.16
CA ALA A 60 21.73 1.65 23.28
C ALA A 60 21.28 0.19 23.12
N LEU A 61 21.95 -0.56 22.26
CA LEU A 61 21.76 -2.01 22.10
C LEU A 61 23.00 -2.74 22.65
N LYS A 62 22.80 -3.52 23.71
CA LYS A 62 23.87 -4.30 24.36
C LYS A 62 23.96 -5.71 23.76
N PRO A 63 25.13 -6.37 23.79
CA PRO A 63 25.28 -7.75 23.33
C PRO A 63 24.23 -8.69 23.92
N GLY A 64 23.55 -9.46 23.06
CA GLY A 64 22.46 -10.36 23.47
C GLY A 64 21.13 -9.67 23.81
N GLY A 65 21.01 -8.36 23.58
CA GLY A 65 19.80 -7.58 23.75
C GLY A 65 18.67 -7.96 22.79
N THR A 66 17.54 -7.28 22.93
CA THR A 66 16.33 -7.57 22.16
C THR A 66 15.92 -6.36 21.32
N ILE A 67 15.63 -6.59 20.05
CA ILE A 67 15.08 -5.59 19.13
C ILE A 67 13.56 -5.76 19.15
N VAL A 68 12.83 -4.67 19.44
CA VAL A 68 11.37 -4.66 19.44
C VAL A 68 10.89 -3.59 18.48
N GLU A 69 10.17 -3.96 17.41
CA GLU A 69 9.73 -3.00 16.38
C GLU A 69 8.28 -3.29 15.96
N PRO A 70 7.42 -2.27 15.82
CA PRO A 70 6.12 -2.41 15.17
C PRO A 70 6.34 -2.45 13.65
N THR A 71 6.36 -3.64 13.07
CA THR A 71 6.63 -3.81 11.64
C THR A 71 5.92 -5.03 11.07
N SER A 72 5.36 -4.84 9.88
CA SER A 72 4.66 -5.85 9.10
C SER A 72 5.36 -6.20 7.78
N GLY A 73 6.48 -5.56 7.50
CA GLY A 73 7.08 -5.57 6.15
C GLY A 73 8.59 -5.67 6.15
N ASN A 74 9.18 -5.07 5.12
CA ASN A 74 10.58 -5.18 4.74
C ASN A 74 11.58 -4.82 5.86
N THR A 75 11.27 -3.82 6.70
CA THR A 75 12.13 -3.44 7.84
C THR A 75 12.26 -4.56 8.86
N GLY A 76 11.17 -5.30 9.13
CA GLY A 76 11.21 -6.45 10.05
C GLY A 76 12.12 -7.57 9.54
N VAL A 77 12.05 -7.85 8.24
CA VAL A 77 12.93 -8.85 7.60
C VAL A 77 14.40 -8.43 7.70
N GLY A 78 14.72 -7.18 7.35
CA GLY A 78 16.08 -6.65 7.47
C GLY A 78 16.62 -6.71 8.90
N LEU A 79 15.81 -6.28 9.88
CA LEU A 79 16.19 -6.35 11.30
C LEU A 79 16.42 -7.79 11.76
N ALA A 80 15.57 -8.74 11.34
CA ALA A 80 15.70 -10.15 11.71
C ALA A 80 17.01 -10.76 11.22
N ILE A 81 17.39 -10.50 9.97
CA ILE A 81 18.63 -11.03 9.37
C ILE A 81 19.85 -10.47 10.10
N VAL A 82 19.87 -9.16 10.35
CA VAL A 82 20.99 -8.52 11.06
C VAL A 82 21.07 -8.98 12.51
N ALA A 83 19.94 -9.10 13.19
CA ALA A 83 19.86 -9.62 14.56
C ALA A 83 20.38 -11.05 14.66
N GLN A 84 19.96 -11.93 13.75
CA GLN A 84 20.37 -13.33 13.73
C GLN A 84 21.90 -13.47 13.55
N GLN A 85 22.52 -12.62 12.73
CA GLN A 85 23.97 -12.63 12.51
C GLN A 85 24.75 -12.01 13.67
N LYS A 86 24.22 -10.97 14.33
CA LYS A 86 24.89 -10.26 15.43
C LYS A 86 24.53 -10.80 16.83
N GLY A 87 23.65 -11.81 16.92
CA GLY A 87 23.30 -12.47 18.18
C GLY A 87 22.25 -11.73 19.02
N TYR A 88 21.35 -10.98 18.38
CA TYR A 88 20.21 -10.31 19.03
C TYR A 88 18.93 -11.12 18.90
N LYS A 89 18.01 -10.90 19.85
CA LYS A 89 16.64 -11.41 19.77
C LYS A 89 15.76 -10.39 19.04
N CYS A 90 14.71 -10.84 18.35
CA CYS A 90 13.73 -9.96 17.73
C CYS A 90 12.32 -10.29 18.24
N ILE A 91 11.57 -9.25 18.59
CA ILE A 91 10.13 -9.32 18.85
C ILE A 91 9.46 -8.29 17.94
N PHE A 92 8.73 -8.75 16.93
CA PHE A 92 7.98 -7.87 16.05
C PHE A 92 6.52 -7.87 16.39
N VAL A 93 5.90 -6.70 16.30
CA VAL A 93 4.47 -6.52 16.54
C VAL A 93 3.83 -6.09 15.23
N CYS A 94 2.80 -6.81 14.79
CA CYS A 94 2.13 -6.51 13.54
C CYS A 94 0.61 -6.69 13.65
N PRO A 95 -0.19 -5.98 12.85
CA PRO A 95 -1.63 -6.20 12.81
C PRO A 95 -1.99 -7.54 12.12
N ASP A 96 -3.18 -8.06 12.38
CA ASP A 96 -3.70 -9.33 11.83
C ASP A 96 -4.00 -9.31 10.32
N LYS A 97 -4.04 -8.13 9.69
CA LYS A 97 -4.13 -7.98 8.23
C LYS A 97 -2.85 -8.33 7.46
N VAL A 98 -1.74 -8.56 8.16
CA VAL A 98 -0.45 -8.86 7.54
C VAL A 98 -0.47 -10.29 7.01
N SER A 99 -0.02 -10.47 5.76
CA SER A 99 0.02 -11.78 5.13
C SER A 99 0.82 -12.79 5.96
N THR A 100 0.30 -14.01 6.08
CA THR A 100 0.95 -15.13 6.77
C THR A 100 2.38 -15.37 6.28
N ASP A 101 2.65 -15.19 4.98
CA ASP A 101 3.98 -15.38 4.41
C ASP A 101 5.02 -14.41 5.00
N LYS A 102 4.67 -13.14 5.18
CA LYS A 102 5.55 -12.15 5.83
C LYS A 102 5.85 -12.52 7.28
N ILE A 103 4.84 -12.99 8.02
CA ILE A 103 5.00 -13.48 9.39
C ILE A 103 5.93 -14.71 9.42
N ASN A 104 5.74 -15.63 8.49
CA ASN A 104 6.53 -16.86 8.38
C ASN A 104 8.00 -16.57 8.05
N VAL A 105 8.27 -15.61 7.15
CA VAL A 105 9.65 -15.18 6.84
C VAL A 105 10.35 -14.60 8.07
N MET A 106 9.69 -13.71 8.82
CA MET A 106 10.28 -13.16 10.06
C MET A 106 10.56 -14.27 11.10
N ARG A 107 9.62 -15.21 11.28
CA ARG A 107 9.80 -16.37 12.16
C ARG A 107 10.93 -17.30 11.70
N ALA A 108 11.09 -17.50 10.39
CA ALA A 108 12.16 -18.30 9.82
C ALA A 108 13.55 -17.73 10.12
N TYR A 109 13.67 -16.39 10.23
CA TYR A 109 14.88 -15.72 10.70
C TYR A 109 15.02 -15.66 12.23
N GLY A 110 14.12 -16.32 12.97
CA GLY A 110 14.20 -16.46 14.42
C GLY A 110 13.53 -15.34 15.22
N ALA A 111 12.71 -14.49 14.58
CA ALA A 111 11.94 -13.47 15.29
C ALA A 111 10.69 -14.06 15.95
N GLU A 112 10.38 -13.60 17.16
CA GLU A 112 9.05 -13.73 17.73
C GLU A 112 8.13 -12.71 17.07
N VAL A 113 6.91 -13.12 16.70
CA VAL A 113 5.94 -12.23 16.05
C VAL A 113 4.63 -12.24 16.82
N VAL A 114 4.30 -11.09 17.39
CA VAL A 114 3.07 -10.80 18.13
C VAL A 114 2.06 -10.17 17.17
N VAL A 115 0.91 -10.82 17.02
CA VAL A 115 -0.17 -10.35 16.14
C VAL A 115 -1.22 -9.63 16.96
N CYS A 116 -1.57 -8.41 16.55
CA CYS A 116 -2.54 -7.54 17.20
C CYS A 116 -3.79 -7.33 16.32
N PRO A 117 -4.97 -7.06 16.90
CA PRO A 117 -6.17 -6.76 16.12
C PRO A 117 -5.99 -5.51 15.24
N THR A 118 -6.42 -5.55 13.98
CA THR A 118 -6.46 -4.34 13.13
C THR A 118 -7.58 -3.38 13.54
N ALA A 119 -8.72 -3.91 13.99
CA ALA A 119 -9.96 -3.14 14.21
C ALA A 119 -10.01 -2.42 15.57
N VAL A 120 -8.92 -1.77 15.98
CA VAL A 120 -8.85 -0.95 17.19
C VAL A 120 -8.17 0.39 16.90
N ASP A 121 -8.57 1.45 17.59
CA ASP A 121 -7.96 2.78 17.42
C ASP A 121 -6.47 2.77 17.83
N PRO A 122 -5.62 3.65 17.26
CA PRO A 122 -4.20 3.70 17.56
C PRO A 122 -3.87 3.83 19.05
N GLU A 123 -4.70 4.55 19.82
CA GLU A 123 -4.59 4.77 21.26
C GLU A 123 -5.06 3.56 22.10
N HIS A 124 -5.73 2.58 21.48
CA HIS A 124 -6.21 1.39 22.16
C HIS A 124 -5.03 0.57 22.71
N PRO A 125 -5.11 -0.02 23.92
CA PRO A 125 -4.01 -0.79 24.52
C PRO A 125 -3.56 -2.02 23.69
N ASP A 126 -4.46 -2.56 22.86
CA ASP A 126 -4.18 -3.68 21.96
C ASP A 126 -3.74 -3.25 20.55
N SER A 127 -3.67 -1.94 20.28
CA SER A 127 -3.03 -1.41 19.08
C SER A 127 -1.58 -1.88 19.03
N TYR A 128 -1.11 -2.30 17.84
CA TYR A 128 0.25 -2.80 17.67
C TYR A 128 1.32 -1.77 18.07
N TYR A 129 1.02 -0.47 17.99
CA TYR A 129 1.89 0.59 18.50
C TYR A 129 2.06 0.52 20.02
N ASN A 130 0.95 0.50 20.76
CA ASN A 130 0.94 0.42 22.22
C ASN A 130 1.50 -0.91 22.73
N VAL A 131 1.20 -2.02 22.04
CA VAL A 131 1.77 -3.33 22.35
C VAL A 131 3.28 -3.33 22.15
N SER A 132 3.79 -2.73 21.06
CA SER A 132 5.23 -2.56 20.84
C SER A 132 5.87 -1.74 21.97
N ASP A 133 5.31 -0.58 22.33
CA ASP A 133 5.85 0.27 23.40
C ASP A 133 5.80 -0.41 24.77
N ARG A 134 4.74 -1.19 25.04
CA ARG A 134 4.65 -2.03 26.24
C ARG A 134 5.76 -3.08 26.26
N LEU A 135 5.95 -3.82 25.16
CA LEU A 135 6.97 -4.86 25.06
C LEU A 135 8.38 -4.29 25.21
N VAL A 136 8.66 -3.09 24.69
CA VAL A 136 9.94 -2.39 24.92
C VAL A 136 10.16 -2.10 26.41
N ARG A 137 9.14 -1.64 27.13
CA ARG A 137 9.24 -1.35 28.57
C ARG A 137 9.39 -2.60 29.42
N GLU A 138 8.72 -3.68 29.04
CA GLU A 138 8.65 -4.93 29.82
C GLU A 138 9.80 -5.89 29.52
N THR A 139 10.47 -5.76 28.38
CA THR A 139 11.56 -6.65 27.95
C THR A 139 12.92 -6.09 28.38
N PRO A 140 13.66 -6.76 29.29
CA PRO A 140 14.98 -6.30 29.71
C PRO A 140 15.96 -6.23 28.54
N GLY A 141 16.65 -5.10 28.39
CA GLY A 141 17.61 -4.89 27.31
C GLY A 141 16.96 -4.72 25.93
N ALA A 142 15.67 -4.40 25.89
CA ALA A 142 14.99 -4.06 24.64
C ALA A 142 15.42 -2.69 24.12
N TRP A 143 15.52 -2.61 22.80
CA TRP A 143 15.75 -1.40 22.05
C TRP A 143 14.76 -1.36 20.88
N LYS A 144 14.15 -0.18 20.68
CA LYS A 144 13.22 0.09 19.58
C LYS A 144 13.96 0.91 18.51
N PRO A 145 14.15 0.36 17.30
CA PRO A 145 14.73 1.09 16.18
C PRO A 145 13.98 2.38 15.84
N ASP A 146 12.64 2.35 15.82
CA ASP A 146 11.77 3.48 15.47
C ASP A 146 12.14 4.12 14.11
N GLN A 147 11.92 3.38 13.02
CA GLN A 147 12.34 3.80 11.67
C GLN A 147 11.77 5.16 11.21
N TYR A 148 10.67 5.63 11.80
CA TYR A 148 10.03 6.90 11.44
C TYR A 148 10.75 8.12 12.00
N SER A 149 11.50 7.94 13.10
CA SER A 149 12.20 9.02 13.78
C SER A 149 13.72 8.83 13.90
N ASN A 150 14.22 7.62 13.62
CA ASN A 150 15.64 7.33 13.75
C ASN A 150 16.45 8.03 12.66
N PRO A 151 17.41 8.92 12.99
CA PRO A 151 18.24 9.61 12.00
C PRO A 151 19.10 8.65 11.18
N ASN A 152 19.35 7.43 11.67
CA ASN A 152 20.09 6.42 10.92
C ASN A 152 19.32 5.82 9.75
N ASN A 153 18.00 6.00 9.67
CA ASN A 153 17.24 5.67 8.48
C ASN A 153 17.71 6.51 7.27
N PRO A 154 17.55 7.86 7.25
CA PRO A 154 18.05 8.66 6.14
C PRO A 154 19.57 8.63 6.00
N LEU A 155 20.33 8.59 7.11
CA LEU A 155 21.79 8.51 7.01
C LEU A 155 22.27 7.22 6.32
N SER A 156 21.55 6.10 6.41
CA SER A 156 21.93 4.88 5.69
C SER A 156 22.01 5.11 4.19
N HIS A 157 21.07 5.88 3.64
CA HIS A 157 21.00 6.19 2.23
C HIS A 157 21.98 7.30 1.84
N TYR A 158 22.19 8.28 2.71
CA TYR A 158 23.20 9.34 2.49
C TYR A 158 24.62 8.77 2.35
N HIS A 159 24.95 7.75 3.15
CA HIS A 159 26.28 7.16 3.16
C HIS A 159 26.44 5.88 2.32
N SER A 160 25.36 5.38 1.70
CA SER A 160 25.44 4.19 0.82
C SER A 160 24.74 4.43 -0.51
N THR A 161 23.41 4.44 -0.53
CA THR A 161 22.60 4.55 -1.76
C THR A 161 22.98 5.77 -2.60
N GLY A 162 23.13 6.96 -2.01
CA GLY A 162 23.56 8.17 -2.71
C GLY A 162 24.93 8.02 -3.40
N PRO A 163 26.00 7.68 -2.65
CA PRO A 163 27.32 7.41 -3.21
C PRO A 163 27.31 6.35 -4.31
N GLU A 164 26.61 5.24 -4.10
CA GLU A 164 26.49 4.18 -5.11
C GLU A 164 25.88 4.71 -6.41
N LEU A 165 24.81 5.50 -6.34
CA LEU A 165 24.18 6.07 -7.53
C LEU A 165 25.10 7.05 -8.24
N TRP A 166 25.80 7.90 -7.50
CA TRP A 166 26.75 8.85 -8.07
C TRP A 166 27.90 8.15 -8.79
N GLU A 167 28.47 7.12 -8.17
CA GLU A 167 29.54 6.32 -8.77
C GLU A 167 29.05 5.53 -9.99
N GLN A 168 27.91 4.84 -9.87
CA GLN A 168 27.33 4.01 -10.95
C GLN A 168 26.89 4.81 -12.17
N THR A 169 26.60 6.10 -12.00
CA THR A 169 26.25 7.03 -13.09
C THR A 169 27.41 7.92 -13.51
N GLU A 170 28.61 7.75 -12.92
CA GLU A 170 29.77 8.63 -13.16
C GLU A 170 29.45 10.13 -12.96
N GLY A 171 28.48 10.44 -12.09
CA GLY A 171 28.00 11.81 -11.82
C GLY A 171 26.99 12.38 -12.83
N GLU A 172 26.61 11.60 -13.85
CA GLU A 172 25.70 12.01 -14.94
C GLU A 172 24.22 11.97 -14.54
N ILE A 173 23.87 11.43 -13.36
CA ILE A 173 22.50 11.50 -12.85
C ILE A 173 21.98 12.95 -12.86
N THR A 174 20.77 13.12 -13.39
CA THR A 174 20.08 14.42 -13.46
C THR A 174 18.83 14.43 -12.59
N HIS A 175 18.12 13.30 -12.52
CA HIS A 175 16.89 13.13 -11.76
C HIS A 175 16.95 11.85 -10.93
N PHE A 176 16.62 11.95 -9.65
CA PHE A 176 16.45 10.81 -8.77
C PHE A 176 14.98 10.68 -8.36
N VAL A 177 14.40 9.50 -8.56
CA VAL A 177 12.98 9.22 -8.29
C VAL A 177 12.88 8.12 -7.25
N ALA A 178 12.12 8.34 -6.18
CA ALA A 178 11.89 7.34 -5.14
C ALA A 178 10.47 7.41 -4.56
N GLY A 179 9.90 6.25 -4.25
CA GLY A 179 8.68 6.15 -3.45
C GLY A 179 8.89 6.71 -2.03
N VAL A 180 7.94 7.48 -1.52
CA VAL A 180 8.01 8.07 -0.17
C VAL A 180 7.18 7.24 0.80
N GLY A 181 7.80 6.66 1.83
CA GLY A 181 7.13 6.00 2.97
C GLY A 181 7.54 6.68 4.27
N THR A 182 8.49 6.11 5.00
CA THR A 182 9.17 6.80 6.13
C THR A 182 9.94 8.07 5.72
N GLY A 183 10.14 8.28 4.41
CA GLY A 183 10.90 9.39 3.85
C GLY A 183 12.43 9.27 3.94
N GLY A 184 12.96 8.26 4.62
CA GLY A 184 14.41 8.12 4.81
C GLY A 184 15.20 7.92 3.51
N THR A 185 14.71 7.10 2.58
CA THR A 185 15.39 6.83 1.30
C THR A 185 15.52 8.06 0.43
N ILE A 186 14.42 8.79 0.21
CA ILE A 186 14.43 10.02 -0.58
C ILE A 186 15.24 11.13 0.10
N SER A 187 15.14 11.26 1.42
CA SER A 187 15.87 12.31 2.16
C SER A 187 17.37 12.06 2.19
N GLY A 188 17.80 10.84 2.50
CA GLY A 188 19.21 10.50 2.56
C GLY A 188 19.88 10.55 1.19
N THR A 189 19.31 9.85 0.21
CA THR A 189 19.85 9.79 -1.15
C THR A 189 19.81 11.17 -1.80
N GLY A 190 18.67 11.86 -1.69
CA GLY A 190 18.47 13.19 -2.28
C GLY A 190 19.40 14.25 -1.70
N ARG A 191 19.60 14.28 -0.37
CA ARG A 191 20.58 15.19 0.25
C ARG A 191 21.99 14.94 -0.27
N TYR A 192 22.43 13.69 -0.29
CA TYR A 192 23.76 13.36 -0.81
C TYR A 192 23.93 13.83 -2.25
N LEU A 193 22.95 13.50 -3.12
CA LEU A 193 23.00 13.88 -4.54
C LEU A 193 22.98 15.39 -4.73
N LYS A 194 22.18 16.13 -3.96
CA LYS A 194 22.19 17.60 -3.98
C LYS A 194 23.53 18.16 -3.48
N ASP A 195 24.10 17.61 -2.42
CA ASP A 195 25.40 18.05 -1.89
C ASP A 195 26.53 17.89 -2.93
N VAL A 196 26.65 16.71 -3.54
CA VAL A 196 27.75 16.42 -4.49
C VAL A 196 27.55 17.05 -5.86
N SER A 197 26.31 17.39 -6.22
CA SER A 197 25.97 18.02 -7.50
C SER A 197 25.74 19.53 -7.40
N GLU A 198 25.99 20.13 -6.23
CA GLU A 198 25.71 21.55 -5.95
C GLU A 198 24.24 21.94 -6.25
N GLY A 199 23.31 21.02 -5.95
CA GLY A 199 21.87 21.19 -6.15
C GLY A 199 21.37 20.94 -7.58
N ARG A 200 22.24 20.51 -8.51
CA ARG A 200 21.87 20.23 -9.90
C ARG A 200 20.87 19.07 -10.01
N VAL A 201 21.06 17.99 -9.25
CA VAL A 201 20.18 16.82 -9.31
C VAL A 201 18.79 17.17 -8.76
N GLN A 202 17.77 16.91 -9.57
CA GLN A 202 16.37 17.01 -9.18
C GLN A 202 15.92 15.75 -8.43
N VAL A 203 15.23 15.92 -7.32
CA VAL A 203 14.75 14.83 -6.46
C VAL A 203 13.23 14.80 -6.52
N ILE A 204 12.69 13.68 -6.99
CA ILE A 204 11.26 13.49 -7.26
C ILE A 204 10.71 12.42 -6.31
N GLY A 205 9.68 12.76 -5.55
CA GLY A 205 8.94 11.79 -4.76
C GLY A 205 7.80 11.17 -5.56
N ALA A 206 7.69 9.85 -5.54
CA ALA A 206 6.50 9.14 -5.97
C ALA A 206 5.64 8.81 -4.74
N ASP A 207 4.36 9.12 -4.79
CA ASP A 207 3.46 8.97 -3.64
C ASP A 207 2.09 8.45 -4.08
N PRO A 208 1.44 7.54 -3.32
CA PRO A 208 0.07 7.15 -3.61
C PRO A 208 -0.90 8.33 -3.49
N GLU A 209 -1.90 8.36 -4.37
CA GLU A 209 -3.03 9.26 -4.21
C GLU A 209 -3.70 9.09 -2.84
N GLY A 210 -3.86 10.20 -2.12
CA GLY A 210 -4.52 10.23 -0.82
C GLY A 210 -3.57 10.28 0.38
N SER A 211 -2.27 10.05 0.21
CA SER A 211 -1.28 10.28 1.27
C SER A 211 -0.99 11.77 1.49
N VAL A 212 -0.48 12.12 2.68
CA VAL A 212 -0.12 13.51 3.03
C VAL A 212 0.99 14.09 2.15
N TYR A 213 1.88 13.27 1.56
CA TYR A 213 2.96 13.79 0.71
C TYR A 213 2.43 14.38 -0.60
N SER A 214 1.40 13.76 -1.19
CA SER A 214 0.67 14.23 -2.38
C SER A 214 -0.41 15.28 -2.06
N GLY A 215 -0.51 15.74 -0.81
CA GLY A 215 -1.50 16.74 -0.37
C GLY A 215 -2.86 16.15 0.04
N GLY A 216 -2.95 14.83 0.16
CA GLY A 216 -4.10 14.13 0.72
C GLY A 216 -4.14 14.14 2.25
N SER A 217 -5.08 13.41 2.81
CA SER A 217 -5.33 13.34 4.26
C SER A 217 -4.86 12.04 4.91
N GLY A 218 -4.11 11.19 4.20
CA GLY A 218 -3.77 9.83 4.65
C GLY A 218 -4.83 8.77 4.36
N ARG A 219 -5.62 8.93 3.29
CA ARG A 219 -6.70 8.00 2.96
C ARG A 219 -6.16 6.62 2.59
N PRO A 220 -6.95 5.54 2.78
CA PRO A 220 -6.51 4.20 2.41
C PRO A 220 -6.22 4.06 0.90
N TYR A 221 -5.15 3.35 0.60
CA TYR A 221 -4.76 2.88 -0.73
C TYR A 221 -4.22 1.44 -0.60
N LEU A 222 -4.10 0.72 -1.72
CA LEU A 222 -3.72 -0.68 -1.73
C LEU A 222 -2.21 -0.90 -1.90
N VAL A 223 -1.48 0.03 -2.52
CA VAL A 223 -0.02 -0.08 -2.65
C VAL A 223 0.65 -0.10 -1.28
N GLU A 224 1.57 -1.04 -1.08
CA GLU A 224 2.22 -1.25 0.21
C GLU A 224 3.62 -0.59 0.28
N GLY A 225 3.97 -0.07 1.46
CA GLY A 225 5.33 0.39 1.79
C GLY A 225 5.66 1.84 1.42
N VAL A 226 4.66 2.59 0.97
CA VAL A 226 4.71 4.01 0.56
C VAL A 226 3.44 4.73 1.04
N GLY A 227 3.51 6.06 1.05
CA GLY A 227 2.53 6.97 1.63
C GLY A 227 2.47 6.87 3.16
N GLU A 228 2.05 7.95 3.80
CA GLU A 228 1.72 8.03 5.23
C GLU A 228 0.48 8.92 5.46
N ASP A 229 -0.09 8.82 6.66
CA ASP A 229 -1.14 9.70 7.22
C ASP A 229 -0.57 10.76 8.19
N PHE A 230 0.73 10.70 8.50
CA PHE A 230 1.48 11.70 9.27
C PHE A 230 2.81 12.05 8.59
N TRP A 231 3.56 13.01 9.16
CA TRP A 231 4.88 13.41 8.68
C TRP A 231 5.98 12.78 9.55
N PRO A 232 6.69 11.72 9.09
CA PRO A 232 7.82 11.15 9.80
C PRO A 232 8.95 12.17 9.96
N THR A 233 9.65 12.15 11.09
CA THR A 233 10.79 13.06 11.31
C THR A 233 12.05 12.64 10.54
N ALA A 234 12.10 11.39 10.07
CA ALA A 234 13.08 10.90 9.11
C ALA A 234 12.96 11.53 7.70
N TYR A 235 11.83 12.18 7.39
CA TYR A 235 11.61 12.85 6.11
C TYR A 235 12.04 14.33 6.16
N ASP A 236 12.94 14.72 5.25
CA ASP A 236 13.25 16.11 4.99
C ASP A 236 12.33 16.70 3.92
N ARG A 237 11.41 17.55 4.34
CA ARG A 237 10.44 18.20 3.45
C ARG A 237 11.05 19.17 2.44
N THR A 238 12.32 19.53 2.59
CA THR A 238 13.02 20.46 1.68
C THR A 238 13.80 19.75 0.57
N VAL A 239 13.90 18.42 0.63
CA VAL A 239 14.75 17.65 -0.29
C VAL A 239 14.08 17.41 -1.64
N ALA A 240 12.76 17.22 -1.68
CA ALA A 240 12.03 16.88 -2.90
C ALA A 240 11.66 18.16 -3.65
N ASP A 241 12.03 18.24 -4.92
CA ASP A 241 11.69 19.34 -5.82
C ASP A 241 10.25 19.20 -6.36
N GLU A 242 9.76 17.96 -6.48
CA GLU A 242 8.41 17.63 -6.94
C GLU A 242 7.91 16.34 -6.27
N ILE A 243 6.60 16.25 -6.02
CA ILE A 243 5.91 15.02 -5.63
C ILE A 243 4.90 14.67 -6.73
N VAL A 244 5.00 13.46 -7.29
CA VAL A 244 4.09 12.91 -8.29
C VAL A 244 3.14 11.93 -7.62
N ALA A 245 1.85 12.28 -7.60
CA ALA A 245 0.79 11.40 -7.14
C ALA A 245 0.48 10.31 -8.18
N VAL A 246 0.38 9.05 -7.76
CA VAL A 246 0.12 7.90 -8.62
C VAL A 246 -0.98 7.04 -8.03
N SER A 247 -1.93 6.63 -8.87
CA SER A 247 -3.04 5.77 -8.47
C SER A 247 -2.59 4.30 -8.31
N ASP A 248 -3.35 3.52 -7.53
CA ASP A 248 -3.12 2.07 -7.39
C ASP A 248 -3.19 1.36 -8.74
N LYS A 249 -4.11 1.75 -9.62
CA LYS A 249 -4.24 1.19 -10.98
C LYS A 249 -2.95 1.36 -11.77
N ASP A 250 -2.46 2.59 -11.90
CA ASP A 250 -1.25 2.88 -12.67
C ASP A 250 -0.04 2.15 -12.09
N SER A 251 0.07 2.15 -10.76
CA SER A 251 1.10 1.44 -9.99
C SER A 251 1.11 -0.07 -10.30
N PHE A 252 -0.03 -0.74 -10.18
CA PHE A 252 -0.13 -2.19 -10.38
C PHE A 252 -0.01 -2.61 -11.84
N GLN A 253 -0.58 -1.83 -12.76
CA GLN A 253 -0.40 -2.07 -14.20
C GLN A 253 1.07 -1.96 -14.60
N MET A 254 1.77 -0.91 -14.16
CA MET A 254 3.21 -0.78 -14.40
C MET A 254 4.01 -1.91 -13.73
N THR A 255 3.65 -2.31 -12.50
CA THR A 255 4.30 -3.44 -11.80
C THR A 255 4.25 -4.72 -12.63
N ARG A 256 3.09 -5.04 -13.24
CA ARG A 256 2.95 -6.20 -14.12
C ARG A 256 3.72 -6.05 -15.44
N ARG A 257 3.75 -4.83 -16.00
CA ARG A 257 4.55 -4.53 -17.20
C ARG A 257 6.04 -4.72 -16.94
N LEU A 258 6.58 -4.25 -15.80
CA LEU A 258 7.98 -4.49 -15.42
C LEU A 258 8.35 -5.98 -15.40
N ALA A 259 7.47 -6.83 -14.86
CA ALA A 259 7.70 -8.27 -14.88
C ALA A 259 7.64 -8.87 -16.30
N LYS A 260 6.67 -8.45 -17.11
CA LYS A 260 6.40 -9.01 -18.45
C LYS A 260 7.37 -8.49 -19.53
N GLU A 261 7.78 -7.24 -19.44
CA GLU A 261 8.47 -6.48 -20.49
C GLU A 261 9.94 -6.22 -20.17
N GLU A 262 10.34 -6.21 -18.88
CA GLU A 262 11.74 -5.98 -18.44
C GLU A 262 12.34 -7.18 -17.71
N GLY A 263 11.54 -8.21 -17.39
CA GLY A 263 11.98 -9.33 -16.55
C GLY A 263 12.24 -8.96 -15.09
N LEU A 264 11.71 -7.82 -14.63
CA LEU A 264 11.87 -7.30 -13.27
C LEU A 264 10.66 -7.68 -12.42
N LEU A 265 10.79 -8.77 -11.64
CA LEU A 265 9.75 -9.19 -10.70
C LEU A 265 9.85 -8.37 -9.40
N VAL A 266 9.09 -7.27 -9.33
CA VAL A 266 9.15 -6.25 -8.27
C VAL A 266 7.81 -6.00 -7.57
N GLY A 267 7.81 -5.25 -6.46
CA GLY A 267 6.58 -4.90 -5.73
C GLY A 267 5.81 -3.70 -6.29
N GLY A 268 4.61 -3.45 -5.75
CA GLY A 268 3.72 -2.36 -6.19
C GLY A 268 4.36 -0.97 -6.12
N SER A 269 5.07 -0.67 -5.04
CA SER A 269 5.78 0.62 -4.89
C SER A 269 6.86 0.85 -5.95
N CYS A 270 7.39 -0.22 -6.56
CA CYS A 270 8.31 -0.15 -7.69
C CYS A 270 7.59 0.34 -8.96
N GLY A 271 6.42 -0.23 -9.27
CA GLY A 271 5.60 0.22 -10.39
C GLY A 271 5.18 1.69 -10.24
N MET A 272 4.78 2.09 -9.03
CA MET A 272 4.48 3.48 -8.70
C MET A 272 5.65 4.43 -8.97
N ALA A 273 6.85 4.08 -8.49
CA ALA A 273 8.05 4.87 -8.71
C ALA A 273 8.43 4.97 -10.19
N VAL A 274 8.24 3.89 -10.97
CA VAL A 274 8.47 3.89 -12.42
C VAL A 274 7.45 4.78 -13.14
N VAL A 275 6.16 4.74 -12.78
CA VAL A 275 5.15 5.65 -13.37
C VAL A 275 5.55 7.11 -13.14
N ALA A 276 5.94 7.47 -11.92
CA ALA A 276 6.41 8.82 -11.63
C ALA A 276 7.67 9.16 -12.46
N ALA A 277 8.63 8.25 -12.56
CA ALA A 277 9.84 8.44 -13.34
C ALA A 277 9.56 8.65 -14.83
N LEU A 278 8.63 7.89 -15.42
CA LEU A 278 8.26 8.04 -16.83
C LEU A 278 7.53 9.38 -17.08
N ARG A 279 6.59 9.78 -16.22
CA ARG A 279 5.93 11.10 -16.32
C ARG A 279 6.93 12.26 -16.24
N VAL A 280 7.97 12.13 -15.42
CA VAL A 280 9.08 13.09 -15.40
C VAL A 280 9.94 12.99 -16.66
N ALA A 281 10.24 11.79 -17.14
CA ALA A 281 11.09 11.59 -18.31
C ALA A 281 10.46 12.03 -19.64
N GLU A 282 9.13 12.07 -19.76
CA GLU A 282 8.39 12.55 -20.94
C GLU A 282 8.73 13.99 -21.33
N ARG A 283 9.18 14.80 -20.37
CA ARG A 283 9.55 16.20 -20.54
C ARG A 283 11.08 16.44 -20.63
N LEU A 284 11.88 15.37 -20.71
CA LEU A 284 13.34 15.42 -20.71
C LEU A 284 13.96 15.08 -22.07
N GLY A 285 15.23 15.48 -22.25
CA GLY A 285 16.01 15.28 -23.46
C GLY A 285 16.94 14.06 -23.41
N PRO A 286 17.68 13.79 -24.50
CA PRO A 286 18.56 12.62 -24.62
C PRO A 286 19.79 12.66 -23.70
N ASP A 287 20.16 13.85 -23.21
CA ASP A 287 21.30 14.04 -22.30
C ASP A 287 20.90 13.84 -20.82
N ASP A 288 19.61 13.68 -20.53
CA ASP A 288 19.12 13.48 -19.17
C ASP A 288 19.19 12.00 -18.74
N VAL A 289 19.66 11.79 -17.51
CA VAL A 289 19.69 10.47 -16.85
C VAL A 289 18.76 10.48 -15.64
N VAL A 290 17.68 9.70 -15.72
CA VAL A 290 16.70 9.49 -14.65
C VAL A 290 17.02 8.17 -13.95
N VAL A 291 17.22 8.20 -12.64
CA VAL A 291 17.38 7.00 -11.82
C VAL A 291 16.17 6.83 -10.92
N VAL A 292 15.49 5.69 -11.04
CA VAL A 292 14.36 5.28 -10.20
C VAL A 292 14.75 4.16 -9.25
N LEU A 293 14.43 4.29 -7.96
CA LEU A 293 14.70 3.25 -6.97
C LEU A 293 13.54 2.24 -6.88
N LEU A 294 13.84 0.95 -7.01
CA LEU A 294 12.87 -0.15 -6.90
C LEU A 294 13.04 -0.85 -5.55
N PRO A 295 12.18 -0.59 -4.54
CA PRO A 295 12.46 -0.95 -3.15
C PRO A 295 12.55 -2.44 -2.83
N ASP A 296 11.79 -3.31 -3.49
CA ASP A 296 11.66 -4.72 -3.11
C ASP A 296 11.26 -5.66 -4.25
N SER A 297 11.29 -6.96 -3.96
CA SER A 297 10.93 -8.01 -4.93
C SER A 297 9.41 -8.25 -5.02
N GLY A 298 8.97 -8.80 -6.14
CA GLY A 298 7.58 -9.20 -6.35
C GLY A 298 7.12 -10.42 -5.53
N ARG A 299 8.03 -11.10 -4.82
CA ARG A 299 7.73 -12.34 -4.07
C ARG A 299 6.66 -12.14 -3.00
N GLY A 300 6.65 -10.98 -2.33
CA GLY A 300 5.66 -10.65 -1.31
C GLY A 300 4.26 -10.36 -1.85
N TYR A 301 4.07 -10.37 -3.17
CA TYR A 301 2.86 -9.90 -3.86
C TYR A 301 2.29 -10.91 -4.85
N LEU A 302 2.76 -12.17 -4.83
CA LEU A 302 2.35 -13.22 -5.77
C LEU A 302 0.84 -13.54 -5.70
N SER A 303 0.27 -13.52 -4.49
CA SER A 303 -1.17 -13.71 -4.27
C SER A 303 -2.00 -12.44 -4.41
N LYS A 304 -1.37 -11.32 -4.79
CA LYS A 304 -2.01 -10.00 -4.96
C LYS A 304 -1.83 -9.49 -6.39
N ILE A 305 -0.90 -8.55 -6.61
CA ILE A 305 -0.67 -7.84 -7.89
C ILE A 305 -0.42 -8.80 -9.07
N PHE A 306 0.20 -9.96 -8.81
CA PHE A 306 0.47 -10.98 -9.83
C PHE A 306 -0.61 -12.05 -9.96
N ASN A 307 -1.67 -12.00 -9.13
CA ASN A 307 -2.84 -12.85 -9.22
C ASN A 307 -3.93 -12.12 -10.03
N ASP A 308 -4.39 -12.73 -11.12
CA ASP A 308 -5.42 -12.15 -11.99
C ASP A 308 -6.79 -12.02 -11.32
N GLU A 309 -7.18 -12.97 -10.45
CA GLU A 309 -8.41 -12.90 -9.67
C GLU A 309 -8.36 -11.68 -8.73
N TRP A 310 -7.27 -11.52 -7.97
CA TRP A 310 -7.10 -10.34 -7.11
C TRP A 310 -7.13 -9.03 -7.89
N MET A 311 -6.49 -8.96 -9.06
CA MET A 311 -6.55 -7.78 -9.92
C MET A 311 -7.97 -7.54 -10.47
N ALA A 312 -8.73 -8.61 -10.73
CA ALA A 312 -10.11 -8.53 -11.19
C ALA A 312 -11.04 -8.05 -10.07
N ASP A 313 -10.93 -8.59 -8.85
CA ASP A 313 -11.72 -8.27 -7.65
C ASP A 313 -11.71 -6.77 -7.34
N TYR A 314 -10.57 -6.11 -7.56
CA TYR A 314 -10.44 -4.66 -7.37
C TYR A 314 -10.70 -3.84 -8.65
N GLY A 315 -11.03 -4.47 -9.77
CA GLY A 315 -11.33 -3.79 -11.03
C GLY A 315 -10.11 -3.12 -11.67
N PHE A 316 -8.91 -3.71 -11.53
CA PHE A 316 -7.67 -3.21 -12.13
C PHE A 316 -7.35 -3.81 -13.50
N LEU A 317 -8.01 -4.92 -13.86
CA LEU A 317 -7.87 -5.52 -15.18
C LEU A 317 -8.68 -4.75 -16.22
N ALA A 318 -8.05 -4.49 -17.37
CA ALA A 318 -8.74 -3.97 -18.55
C ALA A 318 -9.64 -5.06 -19.16
N ASP A 319 -10.72 -4.65 -19.80
CA ASP A 319 -11.59 -5.56 -20.54
C ASP A 319 -10.81 -6.22 -21.69
N THR A 320 -10.78 -7.55 -21.66
CA THR A 320 -10.07 -8.39 -22.63
C THR A 320 -10.99 -9.46 -23.24
N GLY A 321 -12.29 -9.45 -22.92
CA GLY A 321 -13.20 -10.54 -23.23
C GLY A 321 -14.37 -10.16 -24.15
N THR A 322 -15.07 -11.20 -24.63
CA THR A 322 -16.36 -11.08 -25.33
C THR A 322 -17.56 -11.40 -24.43
N SER A 323 -17.33 -11.75 -23.16
CA SER A 323 -18.35 -12.05 -22.16
C SER A 323 -18.74 -10.78 -21.41
N ALA A 324 -20.03 -10.68 -21.04
CA ALA A 324 -20.50 -9.58 -20.21
C ALA A 324 -19.76 -9.52 -18.86
N ARG A 325 -19.51 -8.31 -18.37
CA ARG A 325 -18.79 -8.01 -17.14
C ARG A 325 -19.70 -7.40 -16.09
N VAL A 326 -19.25 -7.43 -14.84
CA VAL A 326 -19.94 -6.77 -13.73
C VAL A 326 -20.07 -5.26 -13.97
N GLY A 327 -19.06 -4.63 -14.58
CA GLY A 327 -19.12 -3.23 -14.99
C GLY A 327 -20.27 -2.92 -15.97
N ASP A 328 -20.61 -3.84 -16.87
CA ASP A 328 -21.72 -3.66 -17.82
C ASP A 328 -23.08 -3.67 -17.10
N VAL A 329 -23.23 -4.51 -16.06
CA VAL A 329 -24.43 -4.55 -15.22
C VAL A 329 -24.60 -3.23 -14.46
N LEU A 330 -23.49 -2.71 -13.89
CA LEU A 330 -23.49 -1.41 -13.21
C LEU A 330 -23.87 -0.27 -14.18
N GLN A 331 -23.29 -0.26 -15.38
CA GLN A 331 -23.58 0.77 -16.38
C GLN A 331 -25.03 0.70 -16.89
N ASP A 332 -25.61 -0.49 -17.08
CA ASP A 332 -27.02 -0.64 -17.48
C ASP A 332 -27.99 -0.16 -16.39
N LYS A 333 -27.59 -0.29 -15.11
CA LYS A 333 -28.31 0.28 -13.96
C LYS A 333 -28.25 1.81 -13.93
N GLU A 334 -27.10 2.40 -14.26
CA GLU A 334 -26.86 3.85 -14.28
C GLU A 334 -27.69 4.61 -15.34
N GLY A 335 -28.50 3.93 -16.15
CA GLY A 335 -29.50 4.53 -17.05
C GLY A 335 -30.67 5.27 -16.37
N GLY A 336 -30.59 5.57 -15.07
CA GLY A 336 -31.61 6.24 -14.24
C GLY A 336 -31.05 7.28 -13.26
N ALA A 337 -31.94 8.07 -12.64
CA ALA A 337 -31.65 9.27 -11.82
C ALA A 337 -31.01 9.02 -10.43
N LEU A 338 -30.30 7.90 -10.22
CA LEU A 338 -29.71 7.53 -8.94
C LEU A 338 -28.28 8.09 -8.79
N PRO A 339 -27.86 8.50 -7.58
CA PRO A 339 -26.45 8.77 -7.28
C PRO A 339 -25.58 7.54 -7.53
N SER A 340 -24.31 7.74 -7.88
CA SER A 340 -23.37 6.65 -8.16
C SER A 340 -23.27 5.66 -6.99
N LEU A 341 -23.19 6.15 -5.75
CA LEU A 341 -23.15 5.32 -4.55
C LEU A 341 -24.03 5.90 -3.44
N VAL A 342 -25.21 5.31 -3.26
CA VAL A 342 -26.07 5.56 -2.09
C VAL A 342 -25.44 4.87 -0.87
N HIS A 343 -25.13 5.61 0.17
CA HIS A 343 -24.47 5.11 1.38
C HIS A 343 -24.88 5.95 2.61
N MET A 344 -24.58 5.41 3.80
CA MET A 344 -24.78 6.09 5.09
C MET A 344 -23.46 6.18 5.87
N HIS A 345 -23.47 6.94 6.96
CA HIS A 345 -22.39 7.06 7.93
C HIS A 345 -22.78 6.44 9.29
N PRO A 346 -21.80 5.98 10.08
CA PRO A 346 -22.04 5.24 11.32
C PRO A 346 -22.87 6.02 12.37
N GLU A 347 -22.68 7.35 12.41
CA GLU A 347 -23.34 8.28 13.32
C GLU A 347 -24.77 8.65 12.91
N GLU A 348 -25.16 8.41 11.66
CA GLU A 348 -26.52 8.65 11.19
C GLU A 348 -27.47 7.65 11.83
N THR A 349 -28.76 7.98 11.82
CA THR A 349 -29.79 7.25 12.56
C THR A 349 -30.49 6.19 11.73
N VAL A 350 -31.08 5.21 12.42
CA VAL A 350 -31.98 4.22 11.84
C VAL A 350 -33.12 4.87 11.06
N GLY A 351 -33.68 5.98 11.56
CA GLY A 351 -34.74 6.73 10.90
C GLY A 351 -34.31 7.34 9.56
N GLU A 352 -33.15 8.01 9.54
CA GLU A 352 -32.56 8.59 8.32
C GLU A 352 -32.28 7.50 7.28
N ALA A 353 -31.76 6.34 7.70
CA ALA A 353 -31.52 5.23 6.78
C ALA A 353 -32.80 4.75 6.09
N ILE A 354 -33.93 4.69 6.80
CA ILE A 354 -35.23 4.30 6.22
C ILE A 354 -35.68 5.32 5.17
N GLU A 355 -35.46 6.60 5.42
CA GLU A 355 -35.79 7.66 4.45
C GLU A 355 -34.97 7.52 3.17
N VAL A 356 -33.66 7.27 3.30
CA VAL A 356 -32.74 7.05 2.18
C VAL A 356 -33.08 5.77 1.40
N LEU A 357 -33.35 4.64 2.07
CA LEU A 357 -33.82 3.40 1.41
C LEU A 357 -35.05 3.68 0.54
N ARG A 358 -36.03 4.41 1.08
CA ARG A 358 -37.27 4.75 0.38
C ARG A 358 -37.07 5.75 -0.76
N GLU A 359 -36.27 6.79 -0.54
CA GLU A 359 -36.01 7.85 -1.52
C GLU A 359 -35.35 7.28 -2.78
N TYR A 360 -34.33 6.43 -2.59
CA TYR A 360 -33.56 5.85 -3.68
C TYR A 360 -34.08 4.48 -4.14
N GLY A 361 -35.11 3.94 -3.49
CA GLY A 361 -35.72 2.66 -3.85
C GLY A 361 -34.75 1.48 -3.77
N VAL A 362 -33.80 1.52 -2.82
CA VAL A 362 -32.80 0.47 -2.58
C VAL A 362 -33.14 -0.29 -1.31
N SER A 363 -32.81 -1.58 -1.26
CA SER A 363 -33.05 -2.44 -0.07
C SER A 363 -31.77 -2.74 0.71
N GLN A 364 -30.61 -2.35 0.19
CA GLN A 364 -29.32 -2.37 0.88
C GLN A 364 -28.52 -1.12 0.55
N MET A 365 -27.70 -0.68 1.50
CA MET A 365 -26.68 0.34 1.25
C MET A 365 -25.47 0.16 2.17
N PRO A 366 -24.25 0.43 1.69
CA PRO A 366 -23.05 0.41 2.51
C PRO A 366 -23.08 1.49 3.59
N ILE A 367 -22.46 1.19 4.73
CA ILE A 367 -22.10 2.17 5.75
C ILE A 367 -20.60 2.46 5.60
N VAL A 368 -20.29 3.73 5.40
CA VAL A 368 -18.95 4.22 5.09
C VAL A 368 -18.51 5.13 6.22
N LYS A 369 -17.35 4.85 6.81
CA LYS A 369 -16.76 5.76 7.80
C LYS A 369 -16.27 7.03 7.05
N PRO A 370 -16.65 8.25 7.49
CA PRO A 370 -16.28 9.47 6.78
C PRO A 370 -14.76 9.57 6.52
N GLY A 371 -14.37 9.58 5.26
CA GLY A 371 -12.99 9.81 4.83
C GLY A 371 -12.73 11.30 4.61
N ALA A 372 -12.23 12.01 5.63
CA ALA A 372 -11.61 13.35 5.55
C ALA A 372 -12.11 14.36 4.48
N GLY A 373 -13.42 14.41 4.19
CA GLY A 373 -14.02 15.37 3.26
C GLY A 373 -13.78 15.15 1.76
N HIS A 374 -13.38 13.95 1.32
CA HIS A 374 -13.17 13.64 -0.11
C HIS A 374 -14.43 13.02 -0.77
N PRO A 375 -14.78 13.35 -2.03
CA PRO A 375 -16.01 12.86 -2.67
C PRO A 375 -16.03 11.37 -3.02
N ASP A 376 -14.89 10.79 -3.43
CA ASP A 376 -14.78 9.33 -3.64
C ASP A 376 -14.71 8.57 -2.32
N VAL A 377 -15.31 7.39 -2.22
CA VAL A 377 -15.16 6.40 -1.14
C VAL A 377 -14.06 5.38 -1.49
N MET A 378 -13.28 4.91 -0.51
CA MET A 378 -12.32 3.80 -0.68
C MET A 378 -12.90 2.48 -0.16
N ALA A 379 -12.51 1.34 -0.75
CA ALA A 379 -13.05 0.02 -0.36
C ALA A 379 -12.83 -0.31 1.12
N ALA A 380 -11.71 0.14 1.69
CA ALA A 380 -11.38 -0.05 3.10
C ALA A 380 -12.19 0.85 4.07
N GLU A 381 -12.90 1.86 3.56
CA GLU A 381 -13.76 2.74 4.38
C GLU A 381 -15.18 2.19 4.53
N VAL A 382 -15.54 1.12 3.80
CA VAL A 382 -16.81 0.41 3.95
C VAL A 382 -16.73 -0.51 5.17
N ILE A 383 -17.40 -0.13 6.26
CA ILE A 383 -17.30 -0.82 7.55
C ILE A 383 -18.50 -1.73 7.87
N GLY A 384 -19.59 -1.59 7.12
CA GLY A 384 -20.83 -2.33 7.35
C GLY A 384 -21.86 -2.09 6.25
N SER A 385 -23.07 -2.53 6.49
CA SER A 385 -24.20 -2.22 5.62
C SER A 385 -25.52 -2.04 6.37
N VAL A 386 -26.44 -1.32 5.75
CA VAL A 386 -27.86 -1.35 6.09
C VAL A 386 -28.53 -2.37 5.19
N VAL A 387 -29.18 -3.36 5.77
CA VAL A 387 -30.03 -4.33 5.05
C VAL A 387 -31.46 -4.14 5.54
N GLU A 388 -32.37 -3.73 4.65
CA GLU A 388 -33.76 -3.37 4.97
C GLU A 388 -34.45 -4.44 5.83
N ARG A 389 -34.31 -5.72 5.45
CA ARG A 389 -34.92 -6.83 6.18
C ARG A 389 -34.42 -6.96 7.62
N GLU A 390 -33.12 -6.79 7.85
CA GLU A 390 -32.51 -6.92 9.17
C GLU A 390 -32.85 -5.73 10.06
N LEU A 391 -32.85 -4.52 9.49
CA LEU A 391 -33.25 -3.30 10.18
C LEU A 391 -34.73 -3.34 10.60
N LEU A 392 -35.61 -3.81 9.71
CA LEU A 392 -37.04 -3.99 10.01
C LEU A 392 -37.25 -5.05 11.11
N ASP A 393 -36.54 -6.18 11.05
CA ASP A 393 -36.59 -7.21 12.10
C ASP A 393 -36.12 -6.66 13.46
N ALA A 394 -35.05 -5.86 13.48
CA ALA A 394 -34.58 -5.20 14.69
C ALA A 394 -35.61 -4.22 15.28
N LEU A 395 -36.29 -3.44 14.44
CA LEU A 395 -37.36 -2.53 14.86
C LEU A 395 -38.60 -3.29 15.37
N PHE A 396 -39.05 -4.32 14.66
CA PHE A 396 -40.24 -5.10 15.06
C PHE A 396 -40.01 -5.88 16.36
N THR A 397 -38.77 -6.33 16.60
CA THR A 397 -38.38 -7.01 17.84
C THR A 397 -37.94 -6.05 18.96
N GLN A 398 -38.08 -4.74 18.75
CA GLN A 398 -37.69 -3.68 19.70
C GLN A 398 -36.21 -3.75 20.12
N ARG A 399 -35.35 -4.32 19.26
CA ARG A 399 -33.89 -4.32 19.42
C ARG A 399 -33.25 -3.03 18.93
N ALA A 400 -33.93 -2.27 18.07
CA ALA A 400 -33.51 -0.95 17.60
C ALA A 400 -34.64 0.08 17.76
N SER A 401 -34.27 1.36 17.84
CA SER A 401 -35.16 2.52 17.79
C SER A 401 -34.78 3.46 16.64
N LEU A 402 -35.73 4.27 16.16
CA LEU A 402 -35.49 5.18 15.03
C LEU A 402 -34.39 6.22 15.29
N GLY A 403 -34.19 6.62 16.54
CA GLY A 403 -33.13 7.56 16.93
C GLY A 403 -31.79 6.91 17.28
N ASP A 404 -31.68 5.58 17.17
CA ASP A 404 -30.42 4.91 17.43
C ASP A 404 -29.43 5.17 16.29
N PRO A 405 -28.13 5.34 16.59
CA PRO A 405 -27.09 5.43 15.56
C PRO A 405 -26.89 4.07 14.86
N LEU A 406 -26.57 4.11 13.58
CA LEU A 406 -26.41 2.94 12.71
C LEU A 406 -25.28 2.01 13.15
N GLU A 407 -24.18 2.54 13.71
CA GLU A 407 -23.04 1.73 14.17
C GLU A 407 -23.42 0.62 15.16
N LYS A 408 -24.55 0.76 15.87
CA LYS A 408 -25.05 -0.24 16.84
C LYS A 408 -25.85 -1.37 16.20
N HIS A 409 -26.37 -1.14 15.00
CA HIS A 409 -27.36 -2.00 14.35
C HIS A 409 -26.97 -2.39 12.92
N MET A 410 -25.78 -1.99 12.47
CA MET A 410 -25.29 -2.31 11.13
C MET A 410 -25.08 -3.81 10.93
N SER A 411 -25.41 -4.28 9.74
CA SER A 411 -25.09 -5.61 9.24
C SER A 411 -23.62 -5.67 8.81
N ALA A 412 -23.13 -6.88 8.54
CA ALA A 412 -21.81 -7.07 7.96
C ALA A 412 -21.66 -6.29 6.63
N PRO A 413 -20.43 -5.88 6.24
CA PRO A 413 -20.21 -5.26 4.94
C PRO A 413 -20.79 -6.11 3.80
N LEU A 414 -21.38 -5.46 2.80
CA LEU A 414 -21.80 -6.15 1.58
C LEU A 414 -20.58 -6.80 0.90
N PRO A 415 -20.75 -7.97 0.25
CA PRO A 415 -19.67 -8.53 -0.53
C PRO A 415 -19.25 -7.56 -1.63
N GLN A 416 -17.97 -7.57 -1.96
CA GLN A 416 -17.37 -6.73 -3.00
C GLN A 416 -17.07 -7.59 -4.22
N VAL A 417 -17.22 -7.00 -5.40
CA VAL A 417 -16.94 -7.61 -6.69
C VAL A 417 -16.33 -6.55 -7.60
N GLY A 418 -15.33 -6.91 -8.38
CA GLY A 418 -14.67 -6.01 -9.29
C GLY A 418 -15.39 -5.86 -10.60
N SER A 419 -15.37 -4.66 -11.16
CA SER A 419 -16.00 -4.34 -12.44
C SER A 419 -15.45 -5.14 -13.63
N GLY A 420 -14.21 -5.63 -13.54
CA GLY A 420 -13.58 -6.47 -14.55
C GLY A 420 -13.96 -7.95 -14.47
N GLU A 421 -14.64 -8.39 -13.41
CA GLU A 421 -15.05 -9.78 -13.25
C GLU A 421 -16.16 -10.17 -14.26
N PRO A 422 -16.19 -11.43 -14.70
CA PRO A 422 -17.33 -12.02 -15.40
C PRO A 422 -18.66 -11.90 -14.62
N VAL A 423 -19.78 -11.81 -15.34
CA VAL A 423 -21.12 -11.80 -14.73
C VAL A 423 -21.40 -13.09 -13.93
N GLU A 424 -20.78 -14.21 -14.29
CA GLU A 424 -20.90 -15.49 -13.57
C GLU A 424 -20.39 -15.40 -12.13
N ASP A 425 -19.34 -14.61 -11.87
CA ASP A 425 -18.80 -14.42 -10.52
C ASP A 425 -19.75 -13.57 -9.68
N LEU A 426 -20.34 -12.52 -10.27
CA LEU A 426 -21.43 -11.78 -9.65
C LEU A 426 -22.65 -12.66 -9.36
N MET A 427 -23.02 -13.60 -10.26
CA MET A 427 -24.09 -14.57 -10.00
C MET A 427 -23.78 -15.45 -8.78
N SER A 428 -22.53 -15.89 -8.64
CA SER A 428 -22.06 -16.67 -7.49
C SER A 428 -22.20 -15.87 -6.18
N VAL A 429 -21.67 -14.64 -6.15
CA VAL A 429 -21.74 -13.73 -5.00
C VAL A 429 -23.19 -13.46 -4.59
N LEU A 430 -24.04 -13.12 -5.57
CA LEU A 430 -25.46 -12.86 -5.36
C LEU A 430 -26.26 -14.16 -5.07
N GLY A 431 -25.67 -15.34 -5.17
CA GLY A 431 -26.26 -16.58 -4.67
C GLY A 431 -26.40 -16.58 -3.15
N SER A 432 -25.41 -16.01 -2.45
CA SER A 432 -25.37 -15.93 -0.98
C SER A 432 -25.75 -14.56 -0.39
N ALA A 433 -25.76 -13.50 -1.20
CA ALA A 433 -26.12 -12.15 -0.78
C ALA A 433 -27.20 -11.53 -1.69
N ASP A 434 -27.94 -10.54 -1.18
CA ASP A 434 -28.98 -9.86 -1.96
C ASP A 434 -28.44 -8.71 -2.83
N ALA A 435 -27.25 -8.19 -2.49
CA ALA A 435 -26.53 -7.17 -3.24
C ALA A 435 -25.01 -7.28 -3.05
N ALA A 436 -24.26 -6.68 -3.97
CA ALA A 436 -22.80 -6.58 -3.93
C ALA A 436 -22.34 -5.16 -4.31
N ILE A 437 -21.24 -4.72 -3.71
CA ILE A 437 -20.58 -3.44 -4.06
C ILE A 437 -19.66 -3.69 -5.25
N VAL A 438 -19.79 -2.87 -6.29
CA VAL A 438 -18.91 -2.94 -7.46
C VAL A 438 -17.71 -2.03 -7.27
N LEU A 439 -16.51 -2.61 -7.35
CA LEU A 439 -15.24 -1.90 -7.32
C LEU A 439 -14.78 -1.55 -8.74
N VAL A 440 -14.44 -0.29 -8.95
CA VAL A 440 -13.79 0.20 -10.17
C VAL A 440 -12.50 0.86 -9.74
N GLU A 441 -11.36 0.30 -10.16
CA GLU A 441 -10.03 0.80 -9.80
C GLU A 441 -9.82 0.90 -8.27
N GLY A 442 -10.30 -0.10 -7.54
CA GLY A 442 -10.21 -0.20 -6.08
C GLY A 442 -11.22 0.66 -5.31
N LYS A 443 -12.06 1.43 -6.01
CA LYS A 443 -13.05 2.34 -5.42
C LYS A 443 -14.48 1.79 -5.55
N PRO A 444 -15.29 1.76 -4.48
CA PRO A 444 -16.72 1.52 -4.56
C PRO A 444 -17.40 2.55 -5.47
N LYS A 445 -17.96 2.09 -6.59
CA LYS A 445 -18.67 2.97 -7.54
C LYS A 445 -20.17 2.82 -7.54
N GLY A 446 -20.68 1.68 -7.09
CA GLY A 446 -22.12 1.48 -6.91
C GLY A 446 -22.43 0.12 -6.30
N VAL A 447 -23.72 -0.15 -6.12
CA VAL A 447 -24.24 -1.42 -5.59
C VAL A 447 -25.09 -2.08 -6.67
N VAL A 448 -24.87 -3.36 -6.94
CA VAL A 448 -25.70 -4.16 -7.84
C VAL A 448 -26.48 -5.21 -7.04
N SER A 449 -27.77 -5.32 -7.33
CA SER A 449 -28.68 -6.28 -6.71
C SER A 449 -29.02 -7.42 -7.66
N ARG A 450 -29.68 -8.46 -7.14
CA ARG A 450 -30.27 -9.53 -7.96
C ARG A 450 -31.21 -8.99 -9.04
N GLN A 451 -31.95 -7.92 -8.75
CA GLN A 451 -32.89 -7.32 -9.71
C GLN A 451 -32.14 -6.65 -10.86
N ASP A 452 -31.06 -5.94 -10.56
CA ASP A 452 -30.21 -5.28 -11.56
C ASP A 452 -29.62 -6.31 -12.53
N LEU A 453 -29.09 -7.42 -11.99
CA LEU A 453 -28.55 -8.51 -12.78
C LEU A 453 -29.62 -9.19 -13.65
N LEU A 454 -30.81 -9.48 -13.12
CA LEU A 454 -31.91 -10.06 -13.90
C LEU A 454 -32.37 -9.13 -15.03
N ALA A 455 -32.46 -7.82 -14.76
CA ALA A 455 -32.83 -6.83 -15.76
C ALA A 455 -31.80 -6.76 -16.90
N PHE A 456 -30.50 -6.79 -16.56
CA PHE A 456 -29.42 -6.84 -17.52
C PHE A 456 -29.47 -8.12 -18.37
N LEU A 457 -29.60 -9.30 -17.75
CA LEU A 457 -29.69 -10.58 -18.47
C LEU A 457 -30.91 -10.68 -19.38
N ALA A 458 -32.05 -10.11 -18.98
CA ALA A 458 -33.26 -10.07 -19.80
C ALA A 458 -33.09 -9.23 -21.08
N LYS A 459 -32.30 -8.15 -21.02
CA LYS A 459 -31.96 -7.32 -22.19
C LYS A 459 -30.90 -7.99 -23.08
N SER A 460 -29.90 -8.62 -22.46
CA SER A 460 -28.74 -9.20 -23.14
C SER A 460 -29.03 -10.56 -23.78
N GLY A 461 -29.90 -11.37 -23.18
CA GLY A 461 -30.32 -12.68 -23.70
C GLY A 461 -31.37 -12.63 -24.84
N GLY A 462 -31.78 -11.43 -25.26
CA GLY A 462 -32.73 -11.19 -26.35
C GLY A 462 -32.08 -10.91 -27.72
N LYS A 463 -30.76 -11.05 -27.86
CA LYS A 463 -30.02 -10.85 -29.11
C LYS A 463 -29.40 -12.13 -29.65
#